data_AF-A0A851HEB0-F1
#
_entry.id   AF-A0A851HEB0-F1
#
_cell.length_a   1.000
_cell.length_b   1.000
_cell.length_c   1.000
_cell.angle_alpha   90.00
_cell.angle_beta   90.00
_cell.angle_gamma   90.00
#
_symmetry.space_group_name_H-M   'P 1'
#
loop_
_entity.id
_entity.type
_entity.pdbx_description
1 polymer ?
#
loop_
_entity_poly.entity_id
_entity_poly.type
_entity_poly.pdbx_seq_one_letter_code
_entity_poly.pdbx_strand_id
1 'polypeptide(L)'
;MSQINRSRSIWPLPGGHGNYLKTLLWILDRVSPAMPTDKLLDVVVKNFNLSSRNTAYSYLRVIHDLGLLEVKPTRVYKTPKGQDYLETQDRKIIAEALLNRIAGTQEVIQSLSKSPMPIGKLFEQMGELGYDSWKTKAQLRYRLHWLQEIGLVKKVGSNTRPTYEVV
;
A
#
# COMPACT_ATOMS: atom_id res chain seq x y z
N MET A 1 19.35 -17.68 -2.18
CA MET A 1 18.48 -16.48 -2.23
C MET A 1 17.04 -16.95 -2.00
N SER A 2 16.43 -16.68 -0.84
CA SER A 2 15.01 -16.98 -0.68
C SER A 2 14.21 -16.07 -1.61
N GLN A 3 13.29 -16.65 -2.39
CA GLN A 3 12.34 -15.85 -3.15
C GLN A 3 11.51 -15.05 -2.14
N ILE A 4 11.68 -13.73 -2.13
CA ILE A 4 10.74 -12.86 -1.41
C ILE A 4 9.40 -13.04 -2.11
N ASN A 5 8.48 -13.75 -1.45
CA ASN A 5 7.12 -13.93 -1.95
C ASN A 5 6.43 -12.56 -1.94
N ARG A 6 6.30 -11.94 -3.12
CA ARG A 6 5.65 -10.62 -3.27
C ARG A 6 4.15 -10.77 -3.07
N SER A 7 3.56 -9.93 -2.23
CA SER A 7 2.10 -9.91 -2.05
C SER A 7 1.44 -9.50 -3.37
N ARG A 8 0.47 -10.30 -3.83
CA ARG A 8 -0.28 -10.03 -5.07
C ARG A 8 -1.38 -9.01 -4.88
N SER A 9 -1.77 -8.72 -3.64
CA SER A 9 -2.78 -7.74 -3.30
C SER A 9 -2.17 -6.60 -2.52
N ILE A 10 -2.68 -5.40 -2.76
CA ILE A 10 -2.48 -4.26 -1.86
C ILE A 10 -3.81 -3.54 -1.74
N TRP A 11 -4.20 -3.28 -0.49
CA TRP A 11 -5.42 -2.56 -0.18
C TRP A 11 -5.11 -1.10 0.14
N PRO A 12 -6.12 -0.22 0.08
CA PRO A 12 -5.99 1.12 0.62
C PRO A 12 -5.83 1.05 2.15
N LEU A 13 -5.30 2.10 2.76
CA LEU A 13 -5.46 2.35 4.19
C LEU A 13 -6.68 3.26 4.42
N PRO A 14 -7.30 3.25 5.62
CA PRO A 14 -8.46 4.08 5.90
C PRO A 14 -8.11 5.57 5.85
N GLY A 15 -9.14 6.41 5.66
CA GLY A 15 -9.01 7.86 5.47
C GLY A 15 -9.11 8.32 4.01
N GLY A 16 -9.20 7.39 3.05
CA GLY A 16 -9.36 7.71 1.63
C GLY A 16 -8.05 8.11 0.94
N HIS A 17 -8.16 8.42 -0.36
CA HIS A 17 -7.02 8.82 -1.18
C HIS A 17 -6.33 10.07 -0.61
N GLY A 18 -4.99 10.03 -0.47
CA GLY A 18 -4.19 11.12 0.06
C GLY A 18 -3.90 11.01 1.57
N ASN A 19 -4.36 9.95 2.23
CA ASN A 19 -4.22 9.75 3.67
C ASN A 19 -3.52 8.44 4.07
N TYR A 20 -3.07 7.60 3.14
CA TYR A 20 -2.43 6.33 3.47
C TYR A 20 -1.16 6.52 4.29
N LEU A 21 -0.26 7.44 3.93
CA LEU A 21 0.97 7.69 4.70
C LEU A 21 0.69 8.22 6.10
N LYS A 22 -0.33 9.09 6.23
CA LYS A 22 -0.78 9.61 7.53
C LYS A 22 -1.33 8.49 8.41
N THR A 23 -2.19 7.64 7.85
CA THR A 23 -2.75 6.48 8.54
C THR A 23 -1.68 5.46 8.90
N LEU A 24 -0.71 5.24 8.02
CA LEU A 24 0.43 4.36 8.26
C LEU A 24 1.23 4.83 9.48
N LEU A 25 1.60 6.12 9.51
CA LEU A 25 2.30 6.71 10.66
C LEU A 25 1.48 6.60 11.94
N TRP A 26 0.18 6.91 11.88
CA TRP A 26 -0.72 6.82 13.02
C TRP A 26 -0.77 5.40 13.62
N ILE A 27 -0.80 4.37 12.77
CA ILE A 27 -0.81 2.97 13.23
C ILE A 27 0.55 2.60 13.83
N LEU A 28 1.66 2.92 13.17
CA LEU A 28 3.02 2.59 13.65
C LEU A 28 3.33 3.23 15.00
N ASP A 29 2.92 4.48 15.19
CA ASP A 29 3.05 5.23 16.44
C ASP A 29 2.38 4.51 17.64
N ARG A 30 1.27 3.80 17.39
CA ARG A 30 0.50 3.07 18.42
C ARG A 30 0.98 1.67 18.71
N VAL A 31 1.90 1.14 17.90
CA VAL A 31 2.48 -0.17 18.18
C VAL A 31 3.58 0.00 19.22
N SER A 32 3.26 -0.25 20.48
CA SER A 32 4.27 -0.41 21.54
C SER A 32 5.10 -1.69 21.32
N PRO A 33 6.26 -1.84 21.98
CA PRO A 33 6.96 -3.12 22.02
C PRO A 33 5.99 -4.24 22.43
N ALA A 34 5.81 -5.24 21.57
CA ALA A 34 4.88 -6.36 21.75
C ALA A 34 3.41 -5.95 22.03
N MET A 35 2.82 -5.06 21.23
CA MET A 35 1.41 -4.65 21.36
C MET A 35 0.46 -5.85 21.16
N PRO A 36 -0.51 -6.12 22.07
CA PRO A 36 -1.55 -7.14 21.83
C PRO A 36 -2.35 -6.86 20.56
N THR A 37 -2.50 -7.88 19.71
CA THR A 37 -3.16 -7.73 18.40
C THR A 37 -4.61 -7.27 18.54
N ASP A 38 -5.36 -7.87 19.46
CA ASP A 38 -6.75 -7.51 19.75
C ASP A 38 -6.91 -6.04 20.18
N LYS A 39 -6.05 -5.56 21.07
CA LYS A 39 -6.04 -4.16 21.51
C LYS A 39 -5.74 -3.20 20.37
N LEU A 40 -4.77 -3.52 19.51
CA LEU A 40 -4.47 -2.68 18.35
C LEU A 40 -5.66 -2.66 17.38
N LEU A 41 -6.30 -3.80 17.13
CA LEU A 41 -7.49 -3.88 16.30
C LEU A 41 -8.62 -3.02 16.86
N ASP A 42 -8.87 -3.04 18.16
CA ASP A 42 -9.90 -2.20 18.80
C ASP A 42 -9.62 -0.70 18.65
N VAL A 43 -8.35 -0.31 18.83
CA VAL A 43 -7.91 1.09 18.66
C VAL A 43 -8.10 1.53 17.20
N VAL A 44 -7.75 0.68 16.23
CA VAL A 44 -7.93 0.95 14.79
C VAL A 44 -9.42 1.02 14.41
N VAL A 45 -10.24 0.08 14.88
CA VAL A 45 -11.69 0.07 14.65
C VAL A 45 -12.33 1.35 15.17
N LYS A 46 -12.02 1.73 16.41
CA LYS A 46 -12.57 2.93 17.04
C LYS A 46 -12.14 4.21 16.32
N ASN A 47 -10.85 4.34 16.00
CA ASN A 47 -10.33 5.57 15.40
C ASN A 47 -10.86 5.83 13.99
N PHE A 48 -10.97 4.78 13.18
CA PHE A 48 -11.40 4.91 11.79
C PHE A 48 -12.88 4.56 11.58
N ASN A 49 -13.65 4.40 12.65
CA ASN A 49 -15.07 4.03 12.64
C ASN A 49 -15.35 2.83 11.72
N LEU A 50 -14.56 1.76 11.86
CA LEU A 50 -14.64 0.59 10.98
C LEU A 50 -15.79 -0.32 11.39
N SER A 51 -16.39 -0.98 10.41
CA SER A 51 -17.51 -1.90 10.64
C SER A 51 -17.12 -3.20 11.36
N SER A 52 -15.83 -3.57 11.35
CA SER A 52 -15.37 -4.82 11.99
C SER A 52 -13.87 -4.84 12.29
N ARG A 53 -13.49 -5.70 13.25
CA ARG A 53 -12.08 -6.07 13.49
C ARG A 53 -11.43 -6.75 12.28
N ASN A 54 -12.21 -7.45 11.45
CA ASN A 54 -11.68 -8.08 10.22
C ASN A 54 -11.19 -7.02 9.22
N THR A 55 -11.92 -5.92 9.08
CA THR A 55 -11.48 -4.78 8.26
C THR A 55 -10.20 -4.15 8.81
N ALA A 56 -10.12 -3.96 10.14
CA ALA A 56 -8.90 -3.47 10.78
C ALA A 56 -7.71 -4.42 10.56
N TYR A 57 -7.94 -5.73 10.67
CA TYR A 57 -6.92 -6.74 10.43
C TYR A 57 -6.41 -6.71 8.99
N SER A 58 -7.29 -6.53 8.01
CA SER A 58 -6.89 -6.34 6.61
C SER A 58 -5.98 -5.13 6.42
N TYR A 59 -6.18 -4.03 7.15
CA TYR A 59 -5.26 -2.89 7.12
C TYR A 59 -3.91 -3.20 7.76
N LEU A 60 -3.88 -3.90 8.90
CA LEU A 60 -2.61 -4.36 9.48
C LEU A 60 -1.85 -5.31 8.54
N ARG A 61 -2.57 -6.14 7.79
CA ARG A 61 -2.00 -7.01 6.75
C ARG A 61 -1.34 -6.22 5.63
N VAL A 62 -1.88 -5.07 5.20
CA VAL A 62 -1.21 -4.20 4.22
C VAL A 62 0.14 -3.73 4.74
N ILE A 63 0.18 -3.27 6.00
CA ILE A 63 1.41 -2.76 6.63
C ILE A 63 2.44 -3.89 6.82
N HIS A 64 1.97 -5.09 7.16
CA HIS A 64 2.79 -6.30 7.18
C HIS A 64 3.35 -6.67 5.82
N ASP A 65 2.53 -6.62 4.77
CA ASP A 65 2.95 -6.97 3.42
C ASP A 65 3.97 -5.95 2.88
N LEU A 66 3.88 -4.67 3.30
CA LEU A 66 4.92 -3.66 3.11
C LEU A 66 6.19 -3.90 3.96
N GLY A 67 6.15 -4.82 4.92
CA GLY A 67 7.28 -5.19 5.76
C GLY A 67 7.56 -4.21 6.90
N LEU A 68 6.59 -3.38 7.29
CA LEU A 68 6.72 -2.38 8.34
C LEU A 68 6.19 -2.88 9.69
N LEU A 69 5.31 -3.88 9.67
CA LEU A 69 4.84 -4.60 10.84
C LEU A 69 5.07 -6.09 10.71
N GLU A 70 5.26 -6.75 11.84
CA GLU A 70 5.07 -8.19 11.97
C GLU A 70 3.79 -8.44 12.77
N VAL A 71 2.79 -9.03 12.10
CA VAL A 71 1.46 -9.27 12.69
C VAL A 71 1.35 -10.76 13.02
N LYS A 72 1.34 -11.10 14.30
CA LYS A 72 1.08 -12.45 14.83
C LYS A 72 -0.34 -12.52 15.41
N PRO A 73 -0.87 -13.73 15.67
CA PRO A 73 -2.21 -13.89 16.25
C PRO A 73 -2.41 -13.11 17.56
N THR A 74 -1.38 -13.06 18.43
CA THR A 74 -1.50 -12.47 19.77
C THR A 74 -0.74 -11.15 19.93
N ARG A 75 0.25 -10.88 19.08
CA ARG A 75 1.13 -9.71 19.20
C ARG A 75 1.43 -9.08 17.84
N VAL A 76 1.63 -7.77 17.85
CA VAL A 76 2.10 -6.98 16.71
C VAL A 76 3.39 -6.29 17.09
N TYR A 77 4.36 -6.30 16.18
CA TYR A 77 5.68 -5.70 16.35
C TYR A 77 5.97 -4.74 15.19
N LYS A 78 6.63 -3.62 15.49
CA LYS A 78 7.30 -2.84 14.46
C LYS A 78 8.54 -3.58 13.99
N THR A 79 8.73 -3.66 12.68
CA THR A 79 10.00 -4.11 12.11
C THR A 79 11.02 -2.97 12.20
N PRO A 80 12.33 -3.22 12.00
CA PRO A 80 13.32 -2.14 11.89
C PRO A 80 12.92 -1.09 10.85
N LYS A 81 12.49 -1.51 9.66
CA LYS A 81 11.99 -0.59 8.62
C LYS A 81 10.74 0.20 9.04
N GLY A 82 9.85 -0.42 9.82
CA GLY A 82 8.69 0.26 10.38
C GLY A 82 9.08 1.32 11.40
N GLN A 83 10.11 1.05 12.21
CA GLN A 83 10.67 2.02 13.15
C GLN A 83 11.38 3.16 12.41
N ASP A 84 12.24 2.83 11.43
CA ASP A 84 12.96 3.82 10.62
C ASP A 84 11.99 4.77 9.91
N TYR A 85 10.89 4.24 9.35
CA TYR A 85 9.87 5.08 8.72
C TYR A 85 9.10 5.94 9.74
N LEU A 86 8.82 5.44 10.95
CA LEU A 86 8.17 6.23 12.00
C LEU A 86 9.03 7.43 12.41
N GLU A 87 10.34 7.25 12.48
CA GLU A 87 11.29 8.30 12.92
C GLU A 87 11.61 9.30 11.81
N THR A 88 11.86 8.82 10.60
CA THR A 88 12.35 9.65 9.49
C THR A 88 11.24 10.17 8.57
N GLN A 89 10.11 9.45 8.52
CA GLN A 89 9.06 9.65 7.52
C GLN A 89 9.58 9.60 6.07
N ASP A 90 10.71 8.92 5.83
CA ASP A 90 11.31 8.83 4.50
C ASP A 90 10.44 7.98 3.57
N ARG A 91 9.87 8.64 2.56
CA ARG A 91 9.02 8.02 1.53
C ARG A 91 9.77 6.98 0.71
N LYS A 92 11.10 7.03 0.65
CA LYS A 92 11.91 6.00 -0.02
C LYS A 92 11.74 4.63 0.61
N ILE A 93 11.53 4.55 1.93
CA ILE A 93 11.26 3.28 2.62
C ILE A 93 9.98 2.64 2.07
N ILE A 94 8.93 3.46 1.84
CA ILE A 94 7.65 3.01 1.30
C ILE A 94 7.77 2.67 -0.19
N ALA A 95 8.50 3.49 -0.96
CA ALA A 95 8.80 3.21 -2.36
C ALA A 95 9.49 1.85 -2.55
N GLU A 96 10.54 1.59 -1.78
CA GLU A 96 11.24 0.30 -1.79
C GLU A 96 10.33 -0.86 -1.39
N ALA A 97 9.50 -0.67 -0.35
CA ALA A 97 8.56 -1.69 0.08
C ALA A 97 7.57 -2.04 -1.04
N LEU A 98 6.99 -1.04 -1.70
CA LEU A 98 6.05 -1.23 -2.81
C LEU A 98 6.71 -1.95 -4.00
N LEU A 99 7.92 -1.53 -4.39
CA LEU A 99 8.63 -2.12 -5.53
C LEU A 99 9.11 -3.55 -5.26
N ASN A 100 9.59 -3.82 -4.04
CA ASN A 100 10.23 -5.10 -3.73
C ASN A 100 9.26 -6.15 -3.19
N ARG A 101 8.16 -5.73 -2.56
CA ARG A 101 7.27 -6.64 -1.82
C ARG A 101 5.86 -6.73 -2.39
N ILE A 102 5.47 -5.82 -3.28
CA ILE A 102 4.12 -5.81 -3.87
C ILE A 102 4.22 -6.09 -5.36
N ALA A 103 3.66 -7.21 -5.80
CA ALA A 103 3.69 -7.62 -7.20
C ALA A 103 2.90 -6.61 -8.07
N GLY A 104 3.42 -6.29 -9.25
CA GLY A 104 2.80 -5.40 -10.21
C GLY A 104 3.15 -3.93 -10.01
N THR A 105 3.79 -3.53 -8.91
CA THR A 105 4.19 -2.13 -8.70
C THR A 105 5.28 -1.71 -9.67
N GLN A 106 6.31 -2.53 -9.82
CA GLN A 106 7.44 -2.25 -10.70
C GLN A 106 7.00 -2.17 -12.16
N GLU A 107 6.13 -3.08 -12.58
CA GLU A 107 5.57 -3.15 -13.92
C GLU A 107 4.67 -1.95 -14.21
N VAL A 108 3.90 -1.47 -13.23
CA VAL A 108 3.15 -0.22 -13.36
C VAL A 108 4.08 0.96 -13.63
N ILE A 109 5.15 1.11 -12.84
CA ILE A 109 6.13 2.19 -13.05
C ILE A 109 6.77 2.07 -14.43
N GLN A 110 7.24 0.89 -14.81
CA GLN A 110 7.88 0.66 -16.12
C GLN A 110 6.95 0.99 -17.29
N SER A 111 5.67 0.61 -17.21
CA SER A 111 4.68 0.96 -18.24
C SER A 111 4.47 2.46 -18.32
N LEU A 112 4.32 3.15 -17.19
CA LEU A 112 4.14 4.60 -17.14
C LEU A 112 5.39 5.39 -17.56
N SER A 113 6.60 4.85 -17.33
CA SER A 113 7.86 5.45 -17.79
C SER A 113 7.99 5.46 -19.31
N LYS A 114 7.30 4.57 -20.03
CA LYS A 114 7.30 4.58 -21.50
C LYS A 114 6.42 5.68 -22.07
N SER A 115 5.28 5.95 -21.43
CA SER A 115 4.35 7.01 -21.83
C SER A 115 3.26 7.21 -20.77
N PRO A 116 2.78 8.45 -20.55
CA PRO A 116 1.56 8.70 -19.80
C PRO A 116 0.36 7.94 -20.39
N MET A 117 -0.50 7.36 -19.54
CA MET A 117 -1.65 6.61 -20.04
C MET A 117 -2.85 6.57 -19.09
N PRO A 118 -4.08 6.39 -19.61
CA PRO A 118 -5.26 6.20 -18.78
C PRO A 118 -5.24 4.83 -18.10
N ILE A 119 -5.91 4.71 -16.95
CA ILE A 119 -5.99 3.46 -16.18
C ILE A 119 -6.56 2.27 -16.98
N GLY A 120 -7.37 2.52 -18.01
CA GLY A 120 -7.89 1.47 -18.90
C GLY A 120 -6.78 0.78 -19.68
N LYS A 121 -5.99 1.57 -20.42
CA LYS A 121 -4.83 1.08 -21.18
C LYS A 121 -3.78 0.44 -20.29
N LEU A 122 -3.50 1.06 -19.14
CA LEU A 122 -2.57 0.47 -18.16
C LEU A 122 -3.06 -0.87 -17.65
N PHE A 123 -4.36 -1.02 -17.39
CA PHE A 123 -4.93 -2.29 -16.94
C PHE A 123 -4.82 -3.40 -18.00
N GLU A 124 -5.03 -3.09 -19.27
CA GLU A 124 -4.81 -4.02 -20.39
C GLU A 124 -3.35 -4.46 -20.47
N GLN A 125 -2.40 -3.51 -20.43
CA GLN A 125 -0.97 -3.82 -20.42
C GLN A 125 -0.55 -4.67 -19.22
N MET A 126 -1.10 -4.40 -18.04
CA MET A 126 -0.82 -5.24 -16.86
C MET A 126 -1.32 -6.68 -17.08
N GLY A 127 -2.44 -6.87 -17.77
CA GLY A 127 -2.92 -8.20 -18.17
C GLY A 127 -1.91 -8.94 -19.05
N GLU A 128 -1.37 -8.27 -20.07
CA GLU A 128 -0.33 -8.81 -20.97
C GLU A 128 0.96 -9.18 -20.22
N LEU A 129 1.24 -8.50 -19.10
CA LEU A 129 2.40 -8.75 -18.22
C LEU A 129 2.14 -9.84 -17.17
N GLY A 130 1.06 -10.61 -17.27
CA GLY A 130 0.75 -11.73 -16.37
C GLY A 130 -0.07 -11.35 -15.13
N TYR A 131 -0.73 -10.18 -15.14
CA TYR A 131 -1.67 -9.76 -14.10
C TYR A 131 -3.15 -9.87 -14.55
N ASP A 132 -3.43 -10.74 -15.52
CA ASP A 132 -4.75 -11.07 -16.07
C ASP A 132 -5.76 -11.60 -15.02
N SER A 133 -5.25 -12.15 -13.91
CA SER A 133 -6.06 -12.54 -12.75
C SER A 133 -6.78 -11.37 -12.07
N TRP A 134 -6.36 -10.12 -12.29
CA TRP A 134 -7.04 -8.94 -11.77
C TRP A 134 -8.37 -8.74 -12.49
N LYS A 135 -9.48 -9.11 -11.85
CA LYS A 135 -10.82 -9.00 -12.46
C LYS A 135 -11.34 -7.57 -12.60
N THR A 136 -10.78 -6.63 -11.83
CA THR A 136 -11.20 -5.22 -11.87
C THR A 136 -9.99 -4.29 -11.76
N LYS A 137 -10.19 -3.04 -12.18
CA LYS A 137 -9.19 -1.96 -12.06
C LYS A 137 -8.89 -1.56 -10.60
N ALA A 138 -9.53 -2.17 -9.60
CA ALA A 138 -9.31 -1.83 -8.18
C ALA A 138 -7.87 -2.13 -7.73
N GLN A 139 -7.31 -3.28 -8.10
CA GLN A 139 -5.93 -3.65 -7.77
C GLN A 139 -4.92 -2.65 -8.33
N LEU A 140 -5.14 -2.22 -9.56
CA LEU A 140 -4.32 -1.19 -10.21
C LEU A 140 -4.51 0.18 -9.54
N ARG A 141 -5.75 0.55 -9.23
CA ARG A 141 -6.06 1.84 -8.58
C ARG A 141 -5.39 1.97 -7.22
N TYR A 142 -5.38 0.92 -6.40
CA TYR A 142 -4.72 0.97 -5.10
C TYR A 142 -3.21 1.16 -5.22
N ARG A 143 -2.57 0.49 -6.17
CA ARG A 143 -1.14 0.70 -6.48
C ARG A 143 -0.89 2.14 -6.91
N LEU A 144 -1.69 2.67 -7.83
CA LEU A 144 -1.57 4.06 -8.27
C LEU A 144 -1.74 5.04 -7.10
N HIS A 145 -2.70 4.84 -6.20
CA HIS A 145 -2.89 5.71 -5.04
C HIS A 145 -1.69 5.68 -4.09
N TRP A 146 -1.12 4.50 -3.82
CA TRP A 146 0.11 4.39 -3.04
C TRP A 146 1.27 5.13 -3.71
N LEU A 147 1.48 4.90 -5.02
CA LEU A 147 2.52 5.56 -5.81
C LEU A 147 2.34 7.09 -5.88
N GLN A 148 1.10 7.57 -5.90
CA GLN A 148 0.78 8.99 -5.85
C GLN A 148 1.13 9.61 -4.50
N GLU A 149 0.81 8.94 -3.39
CA GLU A 149 1.11 9.49 -2.06
C GLU A 149 2.60 9.58 -1.76
N ILE A 150 3.39 8.63 -2.27
CA ILE A 150 4.85 8.70 -2.16
C ILE A 150 5.50 9.63 -3.20
N GLY A 151 4.72 10.15 -4.16
CA GLY A 151 5.19 11.11 -5.16
C GLY A 151 5.94 10.48 -6.35
N LEU A 152 5.77 9.19 -6.62
CA LEU A 152 6.38 8.53 -7.80
C LEU A 152 5.49 8.58 -9.04
N VAL A 153 4.19 8.77 -8.86
CA VAL A 153 3.23 8.88 -9.96
C VAL A 153 2.34 10.08 -9.70
N LYS A 154 1.97 10.82 -10.73
CA LYS A 154 0.94 11.85 -10.64
C LYS A 154 -0.18 11.57 -11.63
N LYS A 155 -1.36 12.05 -11.25
CA LYS A 155 -2.58 12.00 -12.06
C LYS A 155 -2.68 13.34 -12.79
N VAL A 156 -2.76 13.31 -14.12
CA VAL A 156 -2.77 14.51 -14.98
C VAL A 156 -4.04 14.52 -15.84
N GLY A 157 -4.51 15.72 -16.20
CA GLY A 157 -5.69 15.91 -17.04
C GLY A 157 -6.99 16.03 -16.24
N SER A 158 -8.12 15.84 -16.92
CA SER A 158 -9.45 16.07 -16.33
C SER A 158 -9.85 14.98 -15.34
N ASN A 159 -10.80 15.30 -14.46
CA ASN A 159 -11.36 14.34 -13.52
C ASN A 159 -12.03 13.14 -14.19
N THR A 160 -12.55 13.31 -15.42
CA THR A 160 -13.29 12.29 -16.16
C THR A 160 -12.38 11.37 -16.98
N ARG A 161 -11.25 11.88 -17.49
CA ARG A 161 -10.31 11.11 -18.33
C ARG A 161 -8.86 11.43 -17.96
N PRO A 162 -8.43 11.07 -16.74
CA PRO A 162 -7.07 11.31 -16.31
C PRO A 162 -6.10 10.32 -16.95
N THR A 163 -4.87 10.79 -17.18
CA THR A 163 -3.70 9.95 -17.40
C THR A 163 -2.87 9.88 -16.12
N TYR A 164 -2.04 8.85 -16.04
CA TYR A 164 -1.04 8.70 -14.99
C TYR A 164 0.33 8.75 -15.64
N GLU A 165 1.28 9.41 -14.99
CA GLU A 165 2.68 9.48 -15.42
C GLU A 165 3.63 9.44 -14.22
N VAL A 166 4.84 8.95 -14.45
CA VAL A 166 5.92 8.97 -13.44
C VAL A 166 6.36 10.42 -13.22
N VAL A 167 6.68 10.77 -11.98
CA VAL A 167 7.18 12.10 -11.58
C VAL A 167 8.67 12.23 -11.83
#